data_AF-A0A362XCZ2-F1
#
_entry.id   AF-A0A362XCZ2-F1
#
_cell.length_a   1.000
_cell.length_b   1.000
_cell.length_c   1.000
_cell.angle_alpha   90.00
_cell.angle_beta   90.00
_cell.angle_gamma   90.00
#
_symmetry.space_group_name_H-M   'P 1'
#
loop_
_entity.id
_entity.type
_entity.pdbx_description
1 polymer ?
#
loop_
_entity_poly.entity_id
_entity_poly.type
_entity_poly.pdbx_seq_one_letter_code
_entity_poly.pdbx_strand_id
1 'polypeptide(L)'
;MHVVKRDGRQEPVMFDKITTRIRKLCYGLSPLVDPVKVAMRVIDGLYDGVTTSELDNLAAEVAATMTTTHPDFAQLAARISVSNLHKNTKKSFSETMDDLYKYVNPRTGKKGPLLSDEVHKVIMDNAEKLDSCIIYDRDFGYDYFGFKTLERSYLLKINGKIVERPQHM
;
A
#
# COMPACT_ATOMS: atom_id res chain seq x y z
N MET A 1 -16.52 -13.57 14.07
CA MET A 1 -15.51 -12.55 13.78
C MET A 1 -15.66 -12.11 12.33
N HIS A 2 -15.82 -10.82 12.09
CA HIS A 2 -16.00 -10.22 10.78
C HIS A 2 -14.89 -9.21 10.49
N VAL A 3 -14.56 -9.05 9.21
CA VAL A 3 -13.70 -7.99 8.69
C VAL A 3 -14.51 -6.95 7.94
N VAL A 4 -14.13 -5.68 8.09
CA VAL A 4 -14.72 -4.57 7.35
C VAL A 4 -13.91 -4.29 6.09
N LYS A 5 -14.52 -4.48 4.93
CA LYS A 5 -13.90 -4.18 3.63
C LYS A 5 -13.72 -2.68 3.44
N ARG A 6 -12.85 -2.31 2.49
CA ARG A 6 -12.60 -0.90 2.11
C ARG A 6 -13.86 -0.19 1.59
N ASP A 7 -14.84 -0.94 1.09
CA ASP A 7 -16.15 -0.44 0.67
C ASP A 7 -17.20 -0.41 1.81
N GLY A 8 -16.81 -0.73 3.05
CA GLY A 8 -17.66 -0.74 4.23
C GLY A 8 -18.44 -2.04 4.46
N ARG A 9 -18.42 -3.00 3.53
CA ARG A 9 -19.13 -4.27 3.71
C ARG A 9 -18.44 -5.16 4.74
N GLN A 10 -19.24 -5.88 5.51
CA GLN A 10 -18.74 -6.88 6.45
C GLN A 10 -18.67 -8.26 5.80
N GLU A 11 -17.58 -8.98 6.03
CA GLU A 11 -17.45 -10.38 5.65
C GLU A 11 -16.93 -11.22 6.80
N PRO A 12 -17.33 -12.49 6.92
CA PRO A 12 -16.73 -13.39 7.90
C PRO A 12 -15.23 -13.57 7.61
N VAL A 13 -14.42 -13.62 8.66
CA VAL A 13 -13.00 -13.93 8.53
C VAL A 13 -12.85 -15.35 8.03
N MET A 14 -12.14 -15.52 6.92
CA MET A 14 -11.86 -16.82 6.32
C MET A 14 -10.35 -17.01 6.21
N PHE A 15 -9.82 -18.04 6.88
CA PHE A 15 -8.39 -18.36 6.85
C PHE A 15 -7.87 -18.57 5.44
N ASP A 16 -8.64 -19.27 4.60
CA ASP A 16 -8.25 -19.54 3.22
C ASP A 16 -8.10 -18.27 2.38
N LYS A 17 -8.92 -17.24 2.63
CA LYS A 17 -8.82 -15.95 1.94
C LYS A 17 -7.54 -15.21 2.32
N ILE A 18 -7.17 -15.22 3.61
CA ILE A 18 -5.94 -14.61 4.12
C ILE A 18 -4.73 -15.33 3.51
N THR A 19 -4.71 -16.66 3.63
CA THR A 19 -3.61 -17.49 3.12
C THR A 19 -3.45 -17.34 1.61
N THR A 20 -4.56 -17.37 0.85
CA THR A 20 -4.53 -17.18 -0.62
C THR A 20 -3.98 -15.82 -1.01
N ARG A 21 -4.33 -14.77 -0.26
CA ARG A 21 -3.82 -13.42 -0.50
C ARG A 21 -2.30 -13.35 -0.30
N ILE A 22 -1.80 -13.89 0.81
CA ILE A 22 -0.36 -13.90 1.11
C ILE A 22 0.39 -14.76 0.08
N ARG A 23 -0.13 -15.95 -0.25
CA ARG A 23 0.46 -16.86 -1.24
C ARG A 23 0.67 -16.22 -2.61
N LYS A 24 -0.28 -15.38 -3.07
CA LYS A 24 -0.14 -14.64 -4.34
C LYS A 24 1.05 -13.68 -4.37
N LEU A 25 1.55 -13.25 -3.21
CA LEU A 25 2.69 -12.34 -3.08
C LEU A 25 4.03 -13.08 -2.87
N CYS A 26 4.00 -14.41 -2.72
CA CYS A 26 5.18 -15.25 -2.51
C CYS A 26 5.90 -15.65 -3.83
N TYR A 27 5.55 -15.06 -4.97
CA TYR A 27 6.16 -15.42 -6.25
C TYR A 27 7.68 -15.19 -6.26
N GLY A 28 8.46 -16.19 -6.69
CA GLY A 28 9.91 -16.11 -6.73
C GLY A 28 10.60 -15.98 -5.36
N LEU A 29 9.88 -16.17 -4.25
CA LEU A 29 10.48 -16.28 -2.92
C LEU A 29 10.90 -17.73 -2.65
N SER A 30 11.83 -17.90 -1.71
CA SER A 30 12.26 -19.20 -1.22
C SER A 30 11.07 -20.07 -0.76
N PRO A 31 11.06 -21.38 -1.05
CA PRO A 31 10.05 -22.31 -0.53
C PRO A 31 9.96 -22.36 1.00
N LEU A 32 10.97 -21.86 1.71
CA LEU A 32 10.97 -21.73 3.17
C LEU A 32 10.01 -20.64 3.67
N VAL A 33 9.61 -19.71 2.79
CA VAL A 33 8.60 -18.69 3.07
C VAL A 33 7.21 -19.30 2.96
N ASP A 34 6.74 -19.87 4.07
CA ASP A 34 5.42 -20.50 4.14
C ASP A 34 4.31 -19.46 4.44
N PRO A 35 3.40 -19.16 3.49
CA PRO A 35 2.30 -18.22 3.70
C PRO A 35 1.29 -18.70 4.75
N VAL A 36 1.20 -20.01 5.01
CA VAL A 36 0.29 -20.58 6.02
C VAL A 36 0.75 -20.18 7.41
N LYS A 37 2.06 -20.24 7.69
CA LYS A 37 2.63 -19.82 8.98
C LYS A 37 2.37 -18.34 9.27
N VAL A 38 2.46 -17.49 8.26
CA VAL A 38 2.12 -16.06 8.39
C VAL A 38 0.63 -15.92 8.71
N ALA A 39 -0.24 -16.58 7.94
CA ALA A 39 -1.69 -16.50 8.13
C ALA A 39 -2.14 -16.98 9.51
N MET A 40 -1.53 -18.04 10.06
CA MET A 40 -1.83 -18.53 11.40
C MET A 40 -1.56 -17.46 12.47
N ARG A 41 -0.37 -16.85 12.43
CA ARG A 41 -0.01 -15.77 13.37
C ARG A 41 -0.86 -14.51 13.19
N VAL A 42 -1.31 -14.23 11.97
CA VAL A 42 -2.22 -13.10 11.71
C VAL A 42 -3.56 -13.35 12.40
N ILE A 43 -4.13 -14.55 12.31
CA ILE A 43 -5.42 -14.87 12.96
C ILE A 43 -5.38 -14.60 14.45
N ASP A 44 -4.29 -14.99 15.13
CA ASP A 44 -4.15 -14.82 16.58
C ASP A 44 -4.19 -13.35 17.01
N GLY A 45 -3.86 -12.42 16.10
CA GLY A 45 -3.90 -10.98 16.32
C GLY A 45 -5.19 -10.29 15.85
N LEU A 46 -6.16 -11.01 15.30
CA LEU A 46 -7.41 -10.42 14.80
C LEU A 46 -8.43 -10.19 15.92
N TYR A 47 -9.20 -9.12 15.77
CA TYR A 47 -10.37 -8.81 16.57
C TYR A 47 -11.60 -8.58 15.68
N ASP A 48 -12.80 -8.65 16.26
CA ASP A 48 -14.04 -8.45 15.53
C ASP A 48 -14.18 -7.00 15.04
N GLY A 49 -14.48 -6.82 13.75
CA GLY A 49 -14.62 -5.50 13.13
C GLY A 49 -13.32 -4.91 12.57
N VAL A 50 -12.21 -5.65 12.58
CA VAL A 50 -10.95 -5.23 11.96
C VAL A 50 -11.12 -4.92 10.47
N THR A 51 -10.53 -3.82 10.00
CA THR A 51 -10.61 -3.46 8.58
C THR A 51 -9.66 -4.30 7.74
N THR A 52 -9.99 -4.49 6.45
CA THR A 52 -9.09 -5.19 5.53
C THR A 52 -7.74 -4.48 5.30
N SER A 53 -7.66 -3.17 5.57
CA SER A 53 -6.39 -2.43 5.52
C SER A 53 -5.54 -2.65 6.78
N GLU A 54 -6.16 -2.73 7.96
CA GLU A 54 -5.47 -3.10 9.21
C GLU A 54 -5.01 -4.55 9.19
N LEU A 55 -5.82 -5.46 8.63
CA LEU A 55 -5.42 -6.86 8.44
C LEU A 55 -4.17 -6.98 7.55
N ASP A 56 -4.11 -6.22 6.46
CA ASP A 56 -2.93 -6.21 5.58
C ASP A 56 -1.69 -5.64 6.30
N ASN A 57 -1.87 -4.61 7.14
CA ASN A 57 -0.78 -4.06 7.95
C ASN A 57 -0.26 -5.09 8.97
N LEU A 58 -1.17 -5.76 9.69
CA LEU A 58 -0.82 -6.83 10.62
C LEU A 58 -0.07 -7.97 9.91
N ALA A 59 -0.54 -8.38 8.73
CA ALA A 59 0.12 -9.41 7.94
C ALA A 59 1.53 -9.01 7.50
N ALA A 60 1.74 -7.75 7.13
CA ALA A 60 3.07 -7.24 6.81
C ALA A 60 3.99 -7.20 8.04
N GLU A 61 3.50 -6.76 9.19
CA GLU A 61 4.26 -6.72 10.45
C GLU A 61 4.66 -8.14 10.90
N VAL A 62 3.71 -9.08 10.89
CA VAL A 62 3.96 -10.49 11.21
C VAL A 62 5.03 -11.05 10.28
N ALA A 63 4.91 -10.85 8.97
CA ALA A 63 5.92 -11.29 8.01
C ALA A 63 7.29 -10.65 8.31
N ALA A 64 7.34 -9.36 8.65
CA ALA A 64 8.59 -8.70 8.99
C ALA A 64 9.28 -9.31 10.23
N THR A 65 8.53 -9.73 11.25
CA THR A 65 9.11 -10.43 12.43
C THR A 65 9.75 -11.78 12.06
N MET A 66 9.24 -12.42 11.01
CA MET A 66 9.73 -13.72 10.52
C MET A 66 11.00 -13.61 9.66
N THR A 67 11.50 -12.40 9.41
CA THR A 67 12.81 -12.16 8.76
C THR A 67 13.95 -12.85 9.50
N THR A 68 13.82 -13.04 10.82
CA THR A 68 14.75 -13.80 11.66
C THR A 68 14.90 -15.27 11.23
N THR A 69 13.90 -15.82 10.53
CA THR A 69 13.92 -17.20 10.02
C THR A 69 14.42 -17.31 8.59
N HIS A 70 14.06 -16.35 7.72
CA HIS A 70 14.54 -16.28 6.34
C HIS A 70 14.41 -14.83 5.81
N PRO A 71 15.41 -14.28 5.09
CA PRO A 71 15.39 -12.89 4.63
C PRO A 71 14.22 -12.56 3.69
N ASP A 72 13.78 -13.50 2.85
CA ASP A 72 12.65 -13.30 1.93
C ASP A 72 11.31 -12.98 2.63
N PHE A 73 11.18 -13.22 3.94
CA PHE A 73 10.02 -12.72 4.69
C PHE A 73 9.97 -11.18 4.75
N ALA A 74 11.12 -10.50 4.70
CA ALA A 74 11.17 -9.04 4.55
C ALA A 74 10.65 -8.60 3.18
N GLN A 75 10.95 -9.35 2.12
CA GLN A 75 10.39 -9.08 0.79
C GLN A 75 8.87 -9.32 0.80
N LEU A 76 8.40 -10.42 1.40
CA LEU A 76 6.96 -10.68 1.53
C LEU A 76 6.25 -9.55 2.31
N ALA A 77 6.82 -9.10 3.43
CA ALA A 77 6.28 -8.00 4.22
C ALA A 77 6.19 -6.69 3.40
N ALA A 78 7.22 -6.38 2.62
CA ALA A 78 7.22 -5.24 1.70
C ALA A 78 6.12 -5.37 0.66
N ARG A 79 5.99 -6.53 0.01
CA ARG A 79 4.98 -6.78 -1.01
C ARG A 79 3.56 -6.69 -0.47
N ILE A 80 3.31 -7.16 0.75
CA ILE A 80 2.01 -6.99 1.44
C ILE A 80 1.73 -5.49 1.66
N SER A 81 2.72 -4.74 2.14
CA SER A 81 2.58 -3.30 2.40
C SER A 81 2.32 -2.50 1.11
N VAL A 82 3.05 -2.79 0.04
CA VAL A 82 2.85 -2.20 -1.30
C VAL A 82 1.48 -2.55 -1.85
N SER A 83 1.07 -3.83 -1.76
CA SER A 83 -0.26 -4.28 -2.18
C SER A 83 -1.38 -3.56 -1.43
N ASN A 84 -1.17 -3.29 -0.13
CA ASN A 84 -2.10 -2.50 0.67
C ASN A 84 -2.14 -1.04 0.18
N LEU A 85 -0.98 -0.42 0.00
CA LEU A 85 -0.88 0.96 -0.49
C LEU A 85 -1.58 1.14 -1.83
N HIS A 86 -1.32 0.27 -2.81
CA HIS A 86 -1.95 0.31 -4.14
C HIS A 86 -3.48 0.21 -4.09
N LYS A 87 -4.05 -0.42 -3.05
CA LYS A 87 -5.51 -0.49 -2.87
C LYS A 87 -6.09 0.73 -2.17
N ASN A 88 -5.26 1.55 -1.55
CA ASN A 88 -5.66 2.78 -0.88
C ASN A 88 -5.30 4.04 -1.69
N THR A 89 -4.60 3.90 -2.82
CA THR A 89 -4.20 5.01 -3.70
C THR A 89 -4.72 4.84 -5.12
N LYS A 90 -4.87 5.96 -5.84
CA LYS A 90 -5.24 5.95 -7.26
C LYS A 90 -4.15 5.28 -8.09
N LYS A 91 -4.55 4.68 -9.22
CA LYS A 91 -3.61 4.04 -10.14
C LYS A 91 -2.96 5.06 -11.08
N SER A 92 -3.73 5.99 -11.64
CA SER A 92 -3.21 7.03 -12.54
C SER A 92 -2.26 7.96 -11.79
N PHE A 93 -1.13 8.30 -12.41
CA PHE A 93 -0.20 9.29 -11.88
C PHE A 93 -0.78 10.69 -12.07
N SER A 94 -1.26 11.00 -13.27
CA SER A 94 -1.84 12.31 -13.59
C SER A 94 -3.02 12.67 -12.69
N GLU A 95 -3.93 11.72 -12.39
CA GLU A 95 -5.03 11.96 -11.44
C GLU A 95 -4.55 12.24 -10.01
N THR A 96 -3.51 11.54 -9.54
CA THR A 96 -2.91 11.77 -8.21
C THR A 96 -2.29 13.16 -8.15
N MET A 97 -1.56 13.57 -9.20
CA MET A 97 -0.93 14.88 -9.30
C MET A 97 -1.98 16.01 -9.34
N ASP A 98 -3.11 15.77 -10.02
CA ASP A 98 -4.22 16.70 -10.05
C ASP A 98 -4.89 16.85 -8.66
N ASP A 99 -5.05 15.77 -7.90
CA ASP A 99 -5.53 15.84 -6.51
C ASP A 99 -4.58 16.65 -5.61
N LEU A 100 -3.27 16.44 -5.76
CA LEU A 100 -2.22 17.15 -5.00
C LEU A 100 -2.21 18.66 -5.33
N TYR A 101 -2.40 19.00 -6.59
CA TYR A 101 -2.52 20.38 -7.04
C TYR A 101 -3.81 21.05 -6.55
N LYS A 102 -4.94 20.34 -6.61
CA LYS A 102 -6.24 20.85 -6.15
C LYS A 102 -6.43 20.84 -4.64
N TYR A 103 -5.40 20.47 -3.87
CA TYR A 103 -5.48 20.37 -2.42
C TYR A 103 -5.91 21.71 -1.77
N VAL A 104 -6.92 21.61 -0.91
CA VAL A 104 -7.43 22.71 -0.09
C VAL A 104 -7.21 22.34 1.36
N ASN A 105 -6.57 23.24 2.11
CA ASN A 105 -6.32 23.01 3.52
C ASN A 105 -7.65 23.02 4.30
N PRO A 106 -8.03 21.91 4.96
CA PRO A 106 -9.34 21.79 5.62
C PRO A 106 -9.49 22.73 6.81
N ARG A 107 -8.39 23.20 7.42
CA ARG A 107 -8.43 24.13 8.57
C ARG A 107 -8.65 25.57 8.16
N THR A 108 -8.12 25.97 7.01
CA THR A 108 -8.15 27.38 6.55
C THR A 108 -9.10 27.60 5.38
N GLY A 109 -9.55 26.54 4.71
CA GLY A 109 -10.37 26.60 3.50
C GLY A 109 -9.63 27.18 2.28
N LYS A 110 -8.32 27.45 2.39
CA LYS A 110 -7.52 28.04 1.31
C LYS A 110 -6.86 26.96 0.47
N LYS A 111 -6.70 27.24 -0.82
CA LYS A 111 -5.86 26.43 -1.72
C LYS A 111 -4.45 26.34 -1.13
N GLY A 112 -3.93 25.13 -1.07
CA GLY A 112 -2.56 24.84 -0.64
C GLY A 112 -1.95 23.82 -1.57
N PRO A 113 -1.82 24.11 -2.88
CA PRO A 113 -1.32 23.15 -3.86
C PRO A 113 0.02 22.59 -3.41
N LEU A 114 0.19 21.27 -3.52
CA LEU A 114 1.45 20.58 -3.19
C LEU A 114 2.40 20.50 -4.40
N LEU A 115 1.93 20.94 -5.58
CA LEU A 115 2.69 21.04 -6.83
C LEU A 115 2.67 22.48 -7.33
N SER A 116 3.72 22.90 -8.04
CA SER A 116 3.71 24.19 -8.73
C SER A 116 2.81 24.17 -9.97
N ASP A 117 2.30 25.33 -10.37
CA ASP A 117 1.47 25.49 -11.57
C ASP A 117 2.20 24.99 -12.84
N GLU A 118 3.51 25.23 -12.91
CA GLU A 118 4.35 24.80 -14.04
C GLU A 118 4.45 23.28 -14.13
N VAL A 119 4.69 22.60 -13.00
CA VAL A 119 4.80 21.13 -12.95
C VAL A 119 3.45 20.49 -13.26
N HIS A 120 2.37 20.98 -12.65
CA HIS A 120 1.02 20.47 -12.91
C HIS A 120 0.65 20.62 -14.40
N LYS A 121 0.92 21.77 -15.00
CA LYS A 121 0.65 22.01 -16.42
C LYS A 121 1.39 21.01 -17.32
N VAL A 122 2.70 20.81 -17.12
CA VAL A 122 3.48 19.84 -17.90
C VAL A 122 2.94 18.43 -17.74
N ILE A 123 2.56 18.04 -16.52
CA ILE A 123 1.97 16.72 -16.25
C ILE A 123 0.65 16.57 -17.03
N MET A 124 -0.25 17.55 -16.95
CA MET A 124 -1.56 17.48 -17.60
C MET A 124 -1.45 17.50 -19.13
N ASP A 125 -0.54 18.30 -19.69
CA ASP A 125 -0.28 18.37 -21.14
C ASP A 125 0.28 17.04 -21.69
N ASN A 126 0.86 16.19 -20.83
CA ASN A 126 1.49 14.92 -21.20
C ASN A 126 0.90 13.69 -20.47
N ALA A 127 -0.31 13.82 -19.92
CA ALA A 127 -0.88 12.88 -18.95
C ALA A 127 -0.88 11.42 -19.45
N GLU A 128 -1.39 11.18 -20.65
CA GLU A 128 -1.49 9.83 -21.23
C GLU A 128 -0.12 9.17 -21.39
N LYS A 129 0.87 9.94 -21.88
CA LYS A 129 2.24 9.47 -22.06
C LYS A 129 2.88 9.12 -20.71
N LEU A 130 2.80 10.02 -19.73
CA LEU A 130 3.39 9.82 -18.41
C LEU A 130 2.76 8.64 -17.68
N ASP A 131 1.43 8.53 -17.69
CA ASP A 131 0.71 7.40 -17.09
C ASP A 131 1.10 6.05 -17.72
N SER A 132 1.29 6.01 -19.04
CA SER A 132 1.67 4.79 -19.75
C SER A 132 3.12 4.33 -19.52
N CYS A 133 4.02 5.26 -19.14
CA CYS A 133 5.44 4.97 -18.91
C CYS A 133 5.71 4.32 -17.56
N ILE A 134 4.77 4.39 -16.61
CA ILE A 134 4.99 3.95 -15.23
C ILE A 134 4.76 2.44 -15.10
N ILE A 135 5.76 1.76 -14.52
CA ILE A 135 5.72 0.32 -14.26
C ILE A 135 5.54 0.09 -12.75
N TYR A 136 4.28 -0.05 -12.31
CA TYR A 136 3.94 -0.22 -10.89
C TYR A 136 4.48 -1.52 -10.25
N ASP A 137 4.85 -2.52 -11.05
CA ASP A 137 5.48 -3.73 -10.54
C ASP A 137 6.84 -3.46 -9.87
N ARG A 138 7.48 -2.34 -10.21
CA ARG A 138 8.73 -1.89 -9.57
C ARG A 138 8.56 -1.55 -8.10
N ASP A 139 7.35 -1.19 -7.66
CA ASP A 139 7.08 -0.94 -6.24
C ASP A 139 7.26 -2.21 -5.38
N PHE A 140 7.13 -3.40 -5.96
CA PHE A 140 7.34 -4.66 -5.24
C PHE A 140 8.83 -5.04 -5.10
N GLY A 141 9.75 -4.20 -5.57
CA GLY A 141 11.20 -4.37 -5.45
C GLY A 141 11.80 -3.82 -4.16
N TYR A 142 11.05 -3.05 -3.37
CA TYR A 142 11.52 -2.53 -2.08
C TYR A 142 11.61 -3.63 -1.02
N ASP A 143 12.49 -3.45 -0.06
CA ASP A 143 12.46 -4.16 1.21
C ASP A 143 11.43 -3.52 2.17
N TYR A 144 11.11 -4.22 3.27
CA TYR A 144 10.07 -3.76 4.18
C TYR A 144 10.45 -2.45 4.87
N PHE A 145 11.69 -2.33 5.33
CA PHE A 145 12.16 -1.15 6.07
C PHE A 145 12.32 0.07 5.16
N GLY A 146 12.85 -0.11 3.95
CA GLY A 146 12.91 0.95 2.94
C GLY A 146 11.51 1.42 2.56
N PHE A 147 10.56 0.51 2.32
CA PHE A 147 9.19 0.89 2.03
C PHE A 147 8.53 1.66 3.20
N LYS A 148 8.70 1.21 4.45
CA LYS A 148 8.17 1.93 5.63
C LYS A 148 8.80 3.30 5.82
N THR A 149 10.05 3.48 5.42
CA THR A 149 10.71 4.79 5.41
C THR A 149 10.05 5.73 4.39
N LEU A 150 9.79 5.24 3.17
CA LEU A 150 9.06 5.99 2.14
C LEU A 150 7.65 6.38 2.61
N GLU A 151 6.90 5.41 3.15
CA GLU A 151 5.53 5.60 3.65
C GLU A 151 5.45 6.67 4.75
N ARG A 152 6.46 6.71 5.62
CA ARG A 152 6.48 7.65 6.75
C ARG A 152 6.76 9.08 6.30
N SER A 153 7.79 9.28 5.47
CA SER A 153 8.41 10.59 5.30
C SER A 153 8.44 11.14 3.87
N TYR A 154 8.29 10.30 2.85
CA TYR A 154 8.52 10.71 1.46
C TYR A 154 7.22 10.83 0.66
N LEU A 155 6.32 9.85 0.78
CA LEU A 155 5.07 9.86 0.00
C LEU A 155 4.15 10.98 0.46
N LEU A 156 3.67 11.81 -0.47
CA LEU A 156 2.79 12.93 -0.17
C LEU A 156 1.44 12.46 0.37
N LYS A 157 0.90 13.30 1.26
CA LYS A 157 -0.32 13.03 2.01
C LYS A 157 -1.33 14.15 1.80
N ILE A 158 -2.58 13.77 1.55
CA ILE A 158 -3.72 14.67 1.59
C ILE A 158 -4.53 14.33 2.85
N ASN A 159 -4.74 15.32 3.71
CA ASN A 159 -5.48 15.14 4.97
C ASN A 159 -4.95 14.00 5.85
N GLY A 160 -3.63 13.82 5.88
CA GLY A 160 -2.95 12.75 6.64
C GLY A 160 -3.01 11.36 6.00
N LYS A 161 -3.67 11.19 4.86
CA LYS A 161 -3.69 9.93 4.10
C LYS A 161 -2.71 10.00 2.94
N ILE A 162 -1.92 8.94 2.77
CA ILE A 162 -0.99 8.81 1.65
C ILE A 162 -1.80 8.67 0.36
N VAL A 163 -1.46 9.48 -0.63
CA VAL A 163 -2.10 9.46 -1.95
C VAL A 163 -1.16 9.01 -3.06
N GLU A 164 0.15 9.15 -2.85
CA GLU A 164 1.18 8.73 -3.81
C GLU A 164 1.60 7.28 -3.63
N ARG A 165 1.99 6.67 -4.74
CA ARG A 165 2.77 5.43 -4.79
C ARG A 165 4.26 5.77 -4.93
N PRO A 166 5.19 4.85 -4.61
CA PRO A 166 6.60 5.10 -4.85
C PRO A 166 6.94 5.43 -6.30
N GLN A 167 6.25 4.85 -7.30
CA GLN A 167 6.44 5.27 -8.70
C GLN A 167 5.85 6.66 -9.05
N HIS A 168 5.02 7.26 -8.19
CA HIS A 168 4.49 8.61 -8.41
C HIS A 168 5.42 9.72 -7.91
N MET A 169 6.22 9.41 -6.89
CA MET A 169 7.27 10.26 -6.31
C MET A 169 8.47 10.35 -7.27
#